data_AF-R5V409-F1
#
_entry.id   AF-R5V409-F1
#
_cell.length_a   1.000
_cell.length_b   1.000
_cell.length_c   1.000
_cell.angle_alpha   90.00
_cell.angle_beta   90.00
_cell.angle_gamma   90.00
#
_symmetry.space_group_name_H-M   'P 1'
#
loop_
_entity.id
_entity.type
_entity.pdbx_description
1 polymer ?
#
loop_
_entity_poly.entity_id
_entity_poly.type
_entity_poly.pdbx_seq_one_letter_code
_entity_poly.pdbx_strand_id
1 'polypeptide(L)'
;MSDLPKVFEDVEKMQYSLPMKYYRDHISYTKTLQLIKTSANGSWKTGLLVKERILGIGTVTIYDPETNTYAALGHQFSDGDFSDILDLTSGNIYDSEIIGIKKSTNGTPGEKIAEIDESEPIGDIDKNNQYGIYGQVDKIPKKEGLEVAKIEEVKLGDAEIWTVMNGSQVEKYKIKITNLKKQESIEPKGITFEIVDKELLKMSNGIVQGMSGSPIIQNDKIVGAVTHVLVDDVKKGYGLYIQWMLQEMK
;
A
#
# COMPACT_ATOMS: atom_id res chain seq x y z
N MET A 1 13.82 3.66 17.47
CA MET A 1 14.88 2.77 18.06
C MET A 1 16.18 3.52 18.38
N SER A 2 16.16 4.82 18.70
CA SER A 2 17.37 5.59 19.05
C SER A 2 18.11 5.11 20.30
N ASP A 3 17.52 4.18 21.07
CA ASP A 3 18.07 3.70 22.34
C ASP A 3 18.63 2.27 22.30
N LEU A 4 18.52 1.51 21.19
CA LEU A 4 19.16 0.20 21.13
C LEU A 4 20.69 0.30 21.29
N PRO A 5 21.38 1.22 20.60
CA PRO A 5 22.82 1.40 20.77
C PRO A 5 23.24 1.73 22.21
N LYS A 6 22.43 2.53 22.93
CA LYS A 6 22.71 2.93 24.32
C LYS A 6 22.64 1.79 25.33
N VAL A 7 21.84 0.75 25.04
CA VAL A 7 21.78 -0.47 25.89
C VAL A 7 23.12 -1.23 25.87
N PHE A 8 23.98 -0.99 24.88
CA PHE A 8 25.23 -1.72 24.68
C PHE A 8 26.50 -0.99 25.16
N GLU A 9 26.39 0.25 25.65
CA GLU A 9 27.56 1.08 25.97
C GLU A 9 28.29 0.67 27.27
N ASP A 10 27.64 -0.02 28.21
CA ASP A 10 28.20 -0.28 29.57
C ASP A 10 28.43 -1.76 29.92
N VAL A 11 28.71 -2.62 28.94
CA VAL A 11 28.85 -4.06 29.20
C VAL A 11 30.32 -4.53 29.15
N GLU A 12 30.97 -4.57 30.32
CA GLU A 12 32.31 -5.16 30.52
C GLU A 12 32.30 -6.70 30.50
N LYS A 13 31.13 -7.33 30.64
CA LYS A 13 30.97 -8.80 30.69
C LYS A 13 31.02 -9.42 29.29
N MET A 14 31.48 -10.67 29.14
CA MET A 14 31.45 -11.39 27.85
C MET A 14 30.04 -11.84 27.42
N GLN A 15 29.09 -11.85 28.37
CA GLN A 15 27.69 -12.19 28.16
C GLN A 15 26.79 -11.22 28.93
N TYR A 16 25.67 -10.83 28.34
CA TYR A 16 24.66 -9.96 28.93
C TYR A 16 23.26 -10.48 28.65
N SER A 17 22.35 -10.28 29.58
CA SER A 17 20.97 -10.79 29.50
C SER A 17 20.01 -9.62 29.53
N LEU A 18 19.21 -9.47 28.48
CA LEU A 18 18.22 -8.41 28.35
C LEU A 18 16.81 -9.01 28.42
N PRO A 19 15.98 -8.66 29.42
CA PRO A 19 14.57 -9.04 29.40
C PRO A 19 13.88 -8.31 28.24
N MET A 20 13.20 -9.07 27.39
CA MET A 20 12.50 -8.58 26.22
C MET A 20 11.04 -9.04 26.28
N LYS A 21 10.12 -8.10 26.03
CA LYS A 21 8.72 -8.39 25.78
C LYS A 21 8.48 -8.43 24.27
N TYR A 22 7.82 -9.46 23.78
CA TYR A 22 7.38 -9.56 22.38
C TYR A 22 5.93 -10.03 22.32
N TYR A 23 5.28 -9.82 21.17
CA TYR A 23 3.91 -10.26 20.92
C TYR A 23 3.91 -11.34 19.85
N ARG A 24 3.07 -12.37 20.01
CA ARG A 24 2.78 -13.38 19.00
C ARG A 24 1.30 -13.74 19.13
N ASP A 25 0.55 -13.66 18.05
CA ASP A 25 -0.90 -13.90 18.01
C ASP A 25 -1.67 -13.07 19.08
N HIS A 26 -1.32 -11.78 19.19
CA HIS A 26 -1.82 -10.82 20.20
C HIS A 26 -1.53 -11.18 21.68
N ILE A 27 -0.80 -12.27 21.94
CA ILE A 27 -0.40 -12.66 23.28
C ILE A 27 1.00 -12.10 23.56
N SER A 28 1.17 -11.45 24.71
CA SER A 28 2.47 -10.95 25.14
C SER A 28 3.28 -12.02 25.84
N TYR A 29 4.54 -12.15 25.45
CA TYR A 29 5.52 -13.05 26.02
C TYR A 29 6.72 -12.26 26.55
N THR A 30 7.34 -12.77 27.62
CA THR A 30 8.61 -12.25 28.13
C THR A 30 9.68 -13.33 27.96
N LYS A 31 10.80 -12.98 27.33
CA LYS A 31 11.98 -13.85 27.20
C LYS A 31 13.24 -13.06 27.49
N THR A 32 14.26 -13.74 27.99
CA THR A 32 15.58 -13.16 28.18
C THR A 32 16.41 -13.38 26.92
N LEU A 33 16.78 -12.29 26.25
CA LEU A 33 17.70 -12.30 25.13
C LEU A 33 19.13 -12.39 25.67
N GLN A 34 19.91 -13.34 25.16
CA GLN A 34 21.33 -13.47 25.50
C GLN A 34 22.17 -12.74 24.46
N LEU A 35 23.06 -11.87 24.94
CA LEU A 35 24.00 -11.12 24.13
C LEU A 35 25.39 -11.70 24.37
N ILE A 36 26.11 -11.98 23.29
CA ILE A 36 27.45 -12.55 23.34
C ILE A 36 28.41 -11.58 22.68
N LYS A 37 29.45 -11.19 23.41
CA LYS A 37 30.54 -10.37 22.85
C LYS A 37 31.48 -11.26 22.05
N THR A 38 31.75 -10.89 20.81
CA THR A 38 32.65 -11.65 19.93
C THR A 38 34.10 -11.27 20.18
N SER A 39 34.98 -12.27 20.27
CA SER A 39 36.41 -12.06 20.47
C SER A 39 37.14 -11.49 19.25
N ALA A 40 36.53 -11.57 18.05
CA ALA A 40 37.14 -11.15 16.79
C ALA A 40 37.21 -9.63 16.61
N ASN A 41 36.20 -8.89 17.08
CA ASN A 41 36.14 -7.43 16.92
C ASN A 41 35.42 -6.72 18.08
N GLY A 42 35.11 -7.42 19.17
CA GLY A 42 34.41 -6.86 20.33
C GLY A 42 32.93 -6.54 20.09
N SER A 43 32.37 -6.89 18.92
CA SER A 43 30.96 -6.66 18.61
C SER A 43 30.03 -7.60 19.37
N TRP A 44 28.84 -7.12 19.72
CA TRP A 44 27.80 -7.89 20.37
C TRP A 44 26.91 -8.62 19.35
N LYS A 45 26.58 -9.88 19.62
CA LYS A 45 25.63 -10.68 18.84
C LYS A 45 24.50 -11.17 19.72
N THR A 46 23.28 -11.01 19.23
CA THR A 46 22.05 -11.44 19.93
C THR A 46 21.38 -12.64 19.26
N GLY A 47 21.73 -12.92 17.99
CA GLY A 47 21.01 -13.90 17.17
C GLY A 47 19.60 -13.47 16.74
N LEU A 48 19.17 -12.25 17.11
CA LEU A 48 17.89 -11.69 16.72
C LEU A 48 17.96 -11.18 15.28
N LEU A 49 17.05 -11.64 14.44
CA LEU A 49 16.77 -11.03 13.13
C LEU A 49 15.72 -9.94 13.35
N VAL A 50 16.07 -8.69 13.06
CA VAL A 50 15.16 -7.54 13.16
C VAL A 50 14.86 -7.06 11.75
N LYS A 51 13.58 -7.04 11.38
CA LYS A 51 13.10 -6.33 10.19
C LYS A 51 12.69 -4.93 10.62
N GLU A 52 13.55 -3.95 10.36
CA GLU A 52 13.39 -2.58 10.87
C GLU A 52 12.33 -1.77 10.13
N ARG A 53 12.15 -2.04 8.84
CA ARG A 53 11.17 -1.38 7.99
C ARG A 53 10.64 -2.31 6.92
N ILE A 54 9.45 -1.98 6.42
CA ILE A 54 8.85 -2.59 5.25
C ILE A 54 8.79 -1.50 4.18
N LEU A 55 9.21 -1.84 2.97
CA LEU A 55 9.10 -0.98 1.82
C LEU A 55 8.08 -1.57 0.87
N GLY A 56 7.24 -0.72 0.30
CA GLY A 56 6.19 -1.13 -0.63
C GLY A 56 5.88 -0.03 -1.62
N ILE A 57 5.29 -0.43 -2.74
CA ILE A 57 4.82 0.48 -3.77
C ILE A 57 3.32 0.60 -3.62
N GLY A 58 2.82 1.83 -3.51
CA GLY A 58 1.39 2.12 -3.48
C GLY A 58 1.00 3.19 -4.47
N THR A 59 -0.17 3.04 -5.08
CA THR A 59 -0.77 4.11 -5.88
C THR A 59 -1.60 4.99 -4.98
N VAL A 60 -1.35 6.30 -5.01
CA VAL A 60 -2.24 7.29 -4.39
C VAL A 60 -3.49 7.43 -5.24
N THR A 61 -4.65 7.26 -4.60
CA THR A 61 -5.96 7.31 -5.24
C THR A 61 -6.43 8.76 -5.39
N ILE A 62 -6.41 9.50 -4.28
CA ILE A 62 -6.95 10.86 -4.18
C ILE A 62 -6.14 11.71 -3.21
N TYR A 63 -6.21 13.02 -3.42
CA TYR A 63 -5.73 14.06 -2.52
C TYR A 63 -6.87 15.04 -2.23
N ASP A 64 -6.94 15.53 -1.00
CA ASP A 64 -7.78 16.66 -0.63
C ASP A 64 -6.92 17.94 -0.55
N PRO A 65 -7.10 18.89 -1.50
CA PRO A 65 -6.31 20.12 -1.55
C PRO A 65 -6.59 21.09 -0.40
N GLU A 66 -7.71 20.95 0.32
CA GLU A 66 -8.03 21.84 1.45
C GLU A 66 -7.28 21.45 2.71
N THR A 67 -7.05 20.15 2.91
CA THR A 67 -6.47 19.58 4.14
C THR A 67 -5.07 19.01 3.95
N ASN A 68 -4.56 18.96 2.71
CA ASN A 68 -3.33 18.26 2.34
C ASN A 68 -3.33 16.76 2.67
N THR A 69 -4.51 16.16 2.83
CA THR A 69 -4.63 14.72 3.12
C THR A 69 -4.68 13.90 1.84
N TYR A 70 -4.30 12.63 1.91
CA TYR A 70 -4.39 11.70 0.79
C TYR A 70 -4.93 10.34 1.23
N ALA A 71 -5.37 9.56 0.25
CA ALA A 71 -5.70 8.15 0.43
C ALA A 71 -5.12 7.30 -0.70
N ALA A 72 -4.58 6.13 -0.36
CA ALA A 72 -3.89 5.22 -1.27
C ALA A 72 -4.34 3.76 -1.11
N LEU A 73 -4.00 2.93 -2.11
CA LEU A 73 -4.23 1.47 -2.21
C LEU A 73 -5.69 0.99 -2.27
N GLY A 74 -6.58 1.47 -1.40
CA GLY A 74 -7.92 0.91 -1.25
C GLY A 74 -7.99 -0.43 -0.49
N HIS A 75 -6.89 -0.83 0.15
CA HIS A 75 -6.81 -1.98 1.06
C HIS A 75 -5.68 -1.80 2.08
N GLN A 76 -5.65 -2.66 3.11
CA GLN A 76 -4.58 -2.68 4.11
C GLN A 76 -3.24 -3.04 3.46
N PHE A 77 -2.21 -2.27 3.78
CA PHE A 77 -0.85 -2.66 3.47
C PHE A 77 -0.34 -3.64 4.52
N SER A 78 0.14 -4.79 4.07
CA SER A 78 0.70 -5.82 4.94
C SER A 78 1.94 -6.45 4.32
N ASP A 79 2.90 -6.76 5.17
CA ASP A 79 4.03 -7.61 4.86
C ASP A 79 3.56 -9.04 5.16
N GLY A 80 3.29 -9.84 4.13
CA GLY A 80 2.53 -11.11 4.21
C GLY A 80 2.99 -12.14 5.26
N ASP A 81 4.14 -11.92 5.91
CA ASP A 81 4.68 -12.70 7.01
C ASP A 81 4.20 -12.24 8.41
N PHE A 82 3.67 -11.01 8.55
CA PHE A 82 3.41 -10.34 9.83
C PHE A 82 2.05 -9.58 9.86
N SER A 83 1.11 -9.96 8.99
CA SER A 83 -0.13 -9.22 8.68
C SER A 83 -0.99 -8.84 9.89
N ASP A 84 -0.95 -9.63 10.96
CA ASP A 84 -1.87 -9.48 12.10
C ASP A 84 -1.24 -8.72 13.28
N ILE A 85 0.08 -8.44 13.23
CA ILE A 85 0.84 -7.94 14.41
C ILE A 85 1.38 -6.52 14.20
N LEU A 86 1.57 -6.09 12.96
CA LEU A 86 2.05 -4.75 12.66
C LEU A 86 0.87 -3.77 12.60
N ASP A 87 0.56 -3.17 13.74
CA ASP A 87 -0.03 -1.84 13.79
C ASP A 87 1.00 -0.88 13.15
N LEU A 88 1.00 -0.79 11.82
CA LEU A 88 1.71 0.24 11.08
C LEU A 88 1.00 1.58 11.38
N THR A 89 1.32 2.14 12.55
CA THR A 89 0.72 3.39 13.04
C THR A 89 1.37 4.62 12.45
N SER A 90 2.55 4.48 11.85
CA SER A 90 3.28 5.60 11.25
C SER A 90 4.25 5.15 10.17
N GLY A 91 4.54 6.05 9.25
CA GLY A 91 5.49 5.83 8.15
C GLY A 91 5.73 7.12 7.37
N ASN A 92 6.55 7.03 6.35
CA ASN A 92 6.79 8.11 5.40
C ASN A 92 6.47 7.62 3.99
N ILE A 93 6.03 8.53 3.14
CA ILE A 93 5.93 8.29 1.70
C ILE A 93 7.05 9.03 0.97
N TYR A 94 7.42 8.48 -0.18
CA TYR A 94 8.52 8.95 -1.01
C TYR A 94 8.11 8.95 -2.47
N ASP A 95 8.77 9.78 -3.27
CA ASP A 95 8.60 9.73 -4.72
C ASP A 95 9.12 8.41 -5.29
N SER A 96 8.47 7.95 -6.36
CA SER A 96 8.87 6.73 -7.05
C SER A 96 8.66 6.82 -8.56
N GLU A 97 9.49 6.09 -9.29
CA GLU A 97 9.44 5.99 -10.75
C GLU A 97 9.30 4.53 -11.19
N ILE A 98 8.30 4.25 -12.03
CA ILE A 98 8.09 2.90 -12.58
C ILE A 98 9.10 2.64 -13.70
N ILE A 99 10.07 1.77 -13.43
CA ILE A 99 11.14 1.39 -14.37
C ILE A 99 10.83 0.09 -15.12
N GLY A 100 9.81 -0.66 -14.71
CA GLY A 100 9.45 -1.90 -15.37
C GLY A 100 8.16 -2.53 -14.87
N ILE A 101 7.66 -3.49 -15.64
CA ILE A 101 6.45 -4.25 -15.33
C ILE A 101 6.74 -5.74 -15.53
N LYS A 102 6.55 -6.52 -14.48
CA LYS A 102 6.45 -7.98 -14.60
C LYS A 102 5.00 -8.35 -14.88
N LYS A 103 4.78 -9.08 -15.97
CA LYS A 103 3.43 -9.44 -16.42
C LYS A 103 2.76 -10.41 -15.47
N SER A 104 1.44 -10.24 -15.31
CA SER A 104 0.57 -11.19 -14.62
C SER A 104 0.36 -12.46 -15.44
N THR A 105 0.08 -13.55 -14.73
CA THR A 105 -0.42 -14.80 -15.30
C THR A 105 -1.53 -15.31 -14.39
N ASN A 106 -2.53 -16.01 -14.92
CA ASN A 106 -3.57 -16.61 -14.07
C ASN A 106 -2.91 -17.48 -12.99
N GLY A 107 -3.32 -17.31 -11.74
CA GLY A 107 -2.71 -17.91 -10.56
C GLY A 107 -1.55 -17.10 -9.94
N THR A 108 -0.97 -16.14 -10.64
CA THR A 108 0.18 -15.36 -10.16
C THR A 108 0.14 -13.92 -10.68
N PRO A 109 -0.35 -12.97 -9.87
CA PRO A 109 -0.28 -11.55 -10.18
C PRO A 109 1.17 -11.10 -10.41
N GLY A 110 1.39 -10.32 -11.47
CA GLY A 110 2.66 -9.65 -11.73
C GLY A 110 2.84 -8.44 -10.81
N GLU A 111 3.86 -7.62 -11.09
CA GLU A 111 4.22 -6.50 -10.22
C GLU A 111 4.79 -5.32 -11.02
N LYS A 112 4.52 -4.10 -10.54
CA LYS A 112 5.28 -2.92 -10.93
C LYS A 112 6.66 -2.96 -10.26
N ILE A 113 7.69 -2.62 -11.03
CA ILE A 113 9.06 -2.46 -10.55
C ILE A 113 9.35 -0.97 -10.54
N ALA A 114 9.70 -0.43 -9.38
CA ALA A 114 9.95 0.98 -9.20
C ALA A 114 11.29 1.26 -8.54
N GLU A 115 11.88 2.40 -8.88
CA GLU A 115 12.91 3.04 -8.07
C GLU A 115 12.23 4.03 -7.12
N ILE A 116 12.70 4.09 -5.88
CA ILE A 116 12.15 4.95 -4.82
C ILE A 116 13.25 5.91 -4.38
N ASP A 117 12.95 7.20 -4.40
CA ASP A 117 13.87 8.23 -3.89
C ASP A 117 13.67 8.40 -2.39
N GLU A 118 14.45 7.66 -1.60
CA GLU A 118 14.41 7.74 -0.13
C GLU A 118 15.17 8.96 0.44
N SER A 119 15.62 9.92 -0.38
CA SER A 119 16.44 11.05 0.09
C SER A 119 15.64 12.08 0.90
N GLU A 120 14.39 12.34 0.51
CA GLU A 120 13.49 13.28 1.19
C GLU A 120 12.05 12.71 1.20
N PRO A 121 11.41 12.58 2.38
CA PRO A 121 10.01 12.20 2.45
C PRO A 121 9.13 13.31 1.87
N ILE A 122 8.01 12.94 1.23
CA ILE A 122 7.04 13.89 0.65
C ILE A 122 5.73 13.98 1.45
N GLY A 123 5.68 13.28 2.58
CA GLY A 123 4.52 13.15 3.44
C GLY A 123 4.67 11.98 4.41
N ASP A 124 3.63 11.78 5.21
CA ASP A 124 3.56 10.77 6.25
C ASP A 124 2.50 9.69 5.95
N ILE A 125 2.46 8.70 6.83
CA ILE A 125 1.38 7.73 6.95
C ILE A 125 0.86 7.87 8.38
N ASP A 126 -0.41 8.20 8.53
CA ASP A 126 -1.09 8.31 9.83
C ASP A 126 -1.97 7.09 10.13
N LYS A 127 -2.45 6.41 9.08
CA LYS A 127 -3.44 5.34 9.21
C LYS A 127 -3.25 4.29 8.13
N ASN A 128 -3.23 3.02 8.55
CA ASN A 128 -3.28 1.85 7.68
C ASN A 128 -4.41 0.93 8.15
N ASN A 129 -5.51 0.86 7.39
CA ASN A 129 -6.68 0.06 7.74
C ASN A 129 -7.09 -0.83 6.56
N GLN A 130 -8.18 -1.59 6.71
CA GLN A 130 -8.70 -2.50 5.68
C GLN A 130 -9.10 -1.84 4.35
N TYR A 131 -9.14 -0.51 4.29
CA TYR A 131 -9.68 0.28 3.19
C TYR A 131 -8.64 1.23 2.58
N GLY A 132 -7.42 1.26 3.10
CA GLY A 132 -6.33 2.03 2.51
C GLY A 132 -5.25 2.48 3.50
N ILE A 133 -4.29 3.20 2.93
CA ILE A 133 -3.33 4.03 3.66
C ILE A 133 -3.77 5.49 3.55
N TYR A 134 -3.66 6.23 4.65
CA TYR A 134 -3.99 7.64 4.74
C TYR A 134 -2.90 8.39 5.50
N GLY A 135 -2.75 9.67 5.17
CA GLY A 135 -1.81 10.59 5.82
C GLY A 135 -1.89 11.96 5.17
N GLN A 136 -0.86 12.76 5.40
CA GLN A 136 -0.68 14.10 4.85
C GLN A 136 0.50 14.14 3.89
N VAL A 137 0.41 15.03 2.90
CA VAL A 137 1.51 15.33 1.98
C VAL A 137 1.96 16.77 2.16
N ASP A 138 3.25 17.01 1.97
CA ASP A 138 3.82 18.35 2.12
C ASP A 138 3.33 19.29 1.02
N LYS A 139 3.11 18.75 -0.19
CA LYS A 139 2.70 19.50 -1.38
C LYS A 139 1.78 18.66 -2.26
N ILE A 140 0.61 19.21 -2.58
CA ILE A 140 -0.30 18.63 -3.57
C ILE A 140 0.02 19.20 -4.97
N PRO A 141 -0.01 18.36 -6.03
CA PRO A 141 0.08 18.84 -7.40
C PRO A 141 -1.03 19.86 -7.72
N LYS A 142 -0.68 21.03 -8.26
CA LYS A 142 -1.65 22.02 -8.73
C LYS A 142 -2.33 21.53 -10.02
N LYS A 143 -3.35 20.71 -9.88
CA LYS A 143 -4.16 20.14 -10.97
C LYS A 143 -5.64 20.40 -10.70
N GLU A 144 -6.43 20.46 -11.77
CA GLU A 144 -7.89 20.45 -11.64
C GLU A 144 -8.32 19.11 -11.04
N GLY A 145 -9.09 19.19 -9.95
CA GLY A 145 -9.67 18.01 -9.31
C GLY A 145 -10.83 17.44 -10.13
N LEU A 146 -11.17 16.18 -9.86
CA LEU A 146 -12.39 15.56 -10.35
C LEU A 146 -13.43 15.50 -9.23
N GLU A 147 -14.70 15.55 -9.61
CA GLU A 147 -15.77 15.25 -8.68
C GLU A 147 -15.73 13.76 -8.26
N VAL A 148 -16.21 13.49 -7.05
CA VAL A 148 -16.39 12.15 -6.53
C VAL A 148 -17.85 11.73 -6.69
N ALA A 149 -18.09 10.52 -7.15
CA ALA A 149 -19.43 9.98 -7.33
C ALA A 149 -19.95 9.34 -6.05
N LYS A 150 -21.26 9.41 -5.84
CA LYS A 150 -21.97 8.55 -4.89
C LYS A 150 -22.07 7.12 -5.44
N ILE A 151 -22.29 6.16 -4.55
CA ILE A 151 -22.44 4.74 -4.92
C ILE A 151 -23.56 4.54 -5.95
N GLU A 152 -24.67 5.28 -5.83
CA GLU A 152 -25.83 5.17 -6.73
C GLU A 152 -25.58 5.73 -8.13
N GLU A 153 -24.54 6.56 -8.30
CA GLU A 153 -24.16 7.13 -9.60
C GLU A 153 -23.31 6.16 -10.44
N VAL A 154 -22.73 5.14 -9.81
CA VAL A 154 -21.89 4.14 -10.47
C VAL A 154 -22.74 3.18 -11.29
N LYS A 155 -22.35 2.93 -12.55
CA LYS A 155 -23.11 2.11 -13.50
C LYS A 155 -22.26 0.99 -14.09
N LEU A 156 -22.93 -0.10 -14.46
CA LEU A 156 -22.32 -1.13 -15.32
C LEU A 156 -21.97 -0.52 -16.68
N GLY A 157 -20.89 -0.98 -17.28
CA GLY A 157 -20.45 -0.51 -18.60
C GLY A 157 -19.05 0.10 -18.59
N ASP A 158 -18.81 1.01 -19.51
CA ASP A 158 -17.47 1.55 -19.76
C ASP A 158 -17.01 2.47 -18.63
N ALA A 159 -15.72 2.37 -18.31
CA ALA A 159 -15.02 3.19 -17.34
C ALA A 159 -13.51 3.20 -17.67
N GLU A 160 -12.74 3.94 -16.90
CA GLU A 160 -11.29 4.00 -17.02
C GLU A 160 -10.62 3.75 -15.67
N ILE A 161 -9.42 3.20 -15.69
CA ILE A 161 -8.49 3.28 -14.55
C ILE A 161 -7.36 4.22 -14.93
N TRP A 162 -6.97 5.08 -14.00
CA TRP A 162 -5.83 5.97 -14.17
C TRP A 162 -4.66 5.43 -13.36
N THR A 163 -3.55 5.09 -14.02
CA THR A 163 -2.41 4.45 -13.37
C THR A 163 -1.11 4.80 -14.09
N VAL A 164 0.01 4.63 -13.39
CA VAL A 164 1.35 4.80 -13.96
C VAL A 164 1.90 3.43 -14.38
N MET A 165 2.26 3.29 -15.66
CA MET A 165 2.86 2.07 -16.20
C MET A 165 4.34 2.23 -16.56
N ASN A 166 4.81 3.47 -16.70
CA ASN A 166 6.20 3.80 -17.01
C ASN A 166 6.52 5.23 -16.52
N GLY A 167 7.69 5.41 -15.92
CA GLY A 167 8.09 6.68 -15.34
C GLY A 167 7.18 7.11 -14.18
N SER A 168 6.76 8.36 -14.19
CA SER A 168 5.81 8.97 -13.24
C SER A 168 4.52 9.46 -13.91
N GLN A 169 4.34 9.17 -15.20
CA GLN A 169 3.22 9.69 -15.98
C GLN A 169 1.94 8.88 -15.73
N VAL A 170 0.88 9.58 -15.30
CA VAL A 170 -0.46 9.00 -15.17
C VAL A 170 -1.07 8.85 -16.56
N GLU A 171 -1.48 7.62 -16.89
CA GLU A 171 -2.14 7.27 -18.14
C GLU A 171 -3.53 6.69 -17.86
N LYS A 172 -4.39 6.74 -18.88
CA LYS A 172 -5.79 6.30 -18.79
C LYS A 172 -5.98 5.01 -19.57
N TYR A 173 -6.57 4.02 -18.94
CA TYR A 173 -6.78 2.70 -19.54
C TYR A 173 -8.23 2.26 -19.41
N LYS A 174 -8.79 1.75 -20.51
CA LYS A 174 -10.18 1.32 -20.58
C LYS A 174 -10.44 0.05 -19.78
N ILE A 175 -11.51 0.09 -18.99
CA ILE A 175 -12.06 -1.05 -18.29
C ILE A 175 -13.57 -1.15 -18.54
N LYS A 176 -14.15 -2.29 -18.19
CA LYS A 176 -15.59 -2.48 -18.15
C LYS A 176 -16.02 -2.90 -16.76
N ILE A 177 -16.91 -2.13 -16.14
CA ILE A 177 -17.57 -2.50 -14.88
C ILE A 177 -18.60 -3.58 -15.20
N THR A 178 -18.38 -4.77 -14.64
CA THR A 178 -19.16 -5.98 -14.92
C THR A 178 -20.14 -6.32 -13.80
N ASN A 179 -19.88 -5.88 -12.57
CA ASN A 179 -20.80 -6.05 -11.45
C ASN A 179 -20.64 -4.93 -10.42
N LEU A 180 -21.75 -4.60 -9.75
CA LEU A 180 -21.81 -3.62 -8.66
C LEU A 180 -22.54 -4.24 -7.47
N LYS A 181 -21.83 -4.36 -6.35
CA LYS A 181 -22.41 -4.78 -5.08
C LYS A 181 -23.05 -3.56 -4.42
N LYS A 182 -24.32 -3.70 -4.05
CA LYS A 182 -24.99 -2.73 -3.16
C LYS A 182 -24.45 -2.91 -1.74
N GLN A 183 -24.10 -1.81 -1.09
CA GLN A 183 -23.43 -1.81 0.21
C GLN A 183 -24.09 -0.77 1.11
N GLU A 184 -24.53 -1.21 2.29
CA GLU A 184 -24.99 -0.32 3.36
C GLU A 184 -23.86 0.00 4.37
N SER A 185 -22.80 -0.81 4.35
CA SER A 185 -21.58 -0.63 5.12
C SER A 185 -20.35 -0.81 4.24
N ILE A 186 -19.23 -0.26 4.67
CA ILE A 186 -17.96 -0.32 3.97
C ILE A 186 -17.48 -1.77 3.77
N GLU A 187 -17.11 -2.12 2.54
CA GLU A 187 -16.40 -3.37 2.24
C GLU A 187 -15.48 -3.21 1.01
N PRO A 188 -14.36 -3.94 0.93
CA PRO A 188 -13.30 -3.72 -0.07
C PRO A 188 -13.63 -4.10 -1.52
N LYS A 189 -14.75 -4.79 -1.77
CA LYS A 189 -15.10 -5.39 -3.09
C LYS A 189 -16.49 -4.94 -3.56
N GLY A 190 -16.67 -3.62 -3.69
CA GLY A 190 -17.92 -3.01 -4.15
C GLY A 190 -18.11 -3.07 -5.67
N ILE A 191 -17.02 -2.90 -6.42
CA ILE A 191 -17.01 -2.86 -7.89
C ILE A 191 -16.29 -4.11 -8.40
N THR A 192 -16.83 -4.78 -9.42
CA THR A 192 -16.07 -5.77 -10.21
C THR A 192 -15.89 -5.24 -11.62
N PHE A 193 -14.68 -5.34 -12.16
CA PHE A 193 -14.35 -4.85 -13.48
C PHE A 193 -13.44 -5.81 -14.25
N GLU A 194 -13.35 -5.58 -15.56
CA GLU A 194 -12.45 -6.26 -16.49
C GLU A 194 -11.65 -5.24 -17.28
N ILE A 195 -10.33 -5.45 -17.42
CA ILE A 195 -9.50 -4.65 -18.32
C ILE A 195 -9.83 -5.02 -19.77
N VAL A 196 -10.24 -4.03 -20.55
CA VAL A 196 -10.51 -4.17 -21.99
C VAL A 196 -9.50 -3.40 -22.85
N ASP A 197 -8.61 -2.64 -22.21
CA ASP A 197 -7.55 -1.89 -22.88
C ASP A 197 -6.45 -2.80 -23.43
N LYS A 198 -6.21 -2.71 -24.74
CA LYS A 198 -5.25 -3.58 -25.43
C LYS A 198 -3.80 -3.26 -25.09
N GLU A 199 -3.46 -1.99 -24.91
CA GLU A 199 -2.08 -1.60 -24.61
C GLU A 199 -1.74 -1.98 -23.18
N LEU A 200 -2.67 -1.76 -22.23
CA LEU A 200 -2.47 -2.23 -20.85
C LEU A 200 -2.26 -3.74 -20.80
N LEU A 201 -3.13 -4.51 -21.45
CA LEU A 201 -3.02 -5.98 -21.51
C LEU A 201 -1.72 -6.44 -22.18
N LYS A 202 -1.22 -5.71 -23.18
CA LYS A 202 0.07 -6.02 -23.81
C LYS A 202 1.23 -5.80 -22.86
N MET A 203 1.20 -4.73 -22.06
CA MET A 203 2.26 -4.37 -21.11
C MET A 203 2.28 -5.27 -19.88
N SER A 204 1.11 -5.54 -19.28
CA SER A 204 1.01 -6.19 -17.97
C SER A 204 0.31 -7.55 -17.97
N ASN A 205 -0.34 -7.94 -19.07
CA ASN A 205 -1.17 -9.16 -19.18
C ASN A 205 -2.27 -9.27 -18.10
N GLY A 206 -2.75 -8.14 -17.58
CA GLY A 206 -3.76 -8.07 -16.54
C GLY A 206 -3.43 -7.05 -15.46
N ILE A 207 -4.14 -7.12 -14.34
CA ILE A 207 -3.86 -6.32 -13.14
C ILE A 207 -2.60 -6.85 -12.49
N VAL A 208 -1.68 -5.95 -12.15
CA VAL A 208 -0.42 -6.25 -11.43
C VAL A 208 -0.43 -5.57 -10.06
N GLN A 209 0.38 -6.10 -9.14
CA GLN A 209 0.65 -5.45 -7.86
C GLN A 209 1.23 -4.05 -8.09
N GLY A 210 0.83 -3.09 -7.25
CA GLY A 210 1.12 -1.67 -7.43
C GLY A 210 0.09 -0.93 -8.30
N MET A 211 -0.91 -1.61 -8.88
CA MET A 211 -2.11 -0.94 -9.43
C MET A 211 -3.16 -0.66 -8.35
N SER A 212 -3.12 -1.33 -7.21
CA SER A 212 -4.00 -1.04 -6.08
C SER A 212 -3.90 0.44 -5.70
N GLY A 213 -5.04 1.11 -5.61
CA GLY A 213 -5.18 2.55 -5.43
C GLY A 213 -5.36 3.33 -6.73
N SER A 214 -5.22 2.71 -7.90
CA SER A 214 -5.52 3.40 -9.17
C SER A 214 -6.98 3.85 -9.18
N PRO A 215 -7.28 5.16 -9.34
CA PRO A 215 -8.65 5.63 -9.34
C PRO A 215 -9.40 5.11 -10.57
N ILE A 216 -10.63 4.65 -10.32
CA ILE A 216 -11.60 4.24 -11.32
C ILE A 216 -12.46 5.46 -11.66
N ILE A 217 -12.50 5.83 -12.93
CA ILE A 217 -13.20 7.01 -13.44
C ILE A 217 -14.36 6.58 -14.34
N GLN A 218 -15.54 7.14 -14.09
CA GLN A 218 -16.71 6.96 -14.96
C GLN A 218 -17.54 8.24 -14.97
N ASN A 219 -17.97 8.68 -16.16
CA ASN A 219 -18.73 9.92 -16.36
C ASN A 219 -18.02 11.15 -15.76
N ASP A 220 -16.71 11.27 -15.97
CA ASP A 220 -15.87 12.35 -15.44
C ASP A 220 -15.83 12.48 -13.91
N LYS A 221 -16.21 11.41 -13.20
CA LYS A 221 -16.13 11.32 -11.75
C LYS A 221 -15.26 10.17 -11.30
N ILE A 222 -14.59 10.34 -10.16
CA ILE A 222 -13.95 9.24 -9.44
C ILE A 222 -15.08 8.41 -8.82
N VAL A 223 -15.17 7.13 -9.18
CA VAL A 223 -16.21 6.21 -8.66
C VAL A 223 -15.64 5.19 -7.66
N GLY A 224 -14.34 4.94 -7.72
CA GLY A 224 -13.68 3.99 -6.83
C GLY A 224 -12.18 3.93 -7.00
N ALA A 225 -11.57 2.97 -6.32
CA ALA A 225 -10.15 2.64 -6.43
C ALA A 225 -9.98 1.15 -6.67
N VAL A 226 -9.04 0.75 -7.52
CA VAL A 226 -8.66 -0.65 -7.71
C VAL A 226 -8.11 -1.21 -6.39
N THR A 227 -8.51 -2.42 -5.97
CA THR A 227 -8.05 -3.01 -4.70
C THR A 227 -7.36 -4.35 -4.88
N HIS A 228 -8.06 -5.32 -5.46
CA HIS A 228 -7.59 -6.70 -5.57
C HIS A 228 -7.79 -7.22 -6.98
N VAL A 229 -6.84 -8.02 -7.43
CA VAL A 229 -6.98 -8.82 -8.66
C VAL A 229 -7.75 -10.11 -8.37
N LEU A 230 -8.54 -10.57 -9.34
CA LEU A 230 -9.08 -11.92 -9.31
C LEU A 230 -7.99 -12.89 -9.76
N VAL A 231 -7.44 -13.69 -8.84
CA VAL A 231 -6.25 -14.51 -9.09
C VAL A 231 -6.45 -15.51 -10.24
N ASP A 232 -7.64 -16.08 -10.38
CA ASP A 232 -7.97 -17.05 -11.44
C ASP A 232 -8.10 -16.41 -12.83
N ASP A 233 -8.37 -15.10 -12.89
CA ASP A 233 -8.50 -14.32 -14.12
C ASP A 233 -7.93 -12.93 -13.89
N VAL A 234 -6.62 -12.78 -14.13
CA VAL A 234 -5.88 -11.55 -13.79
C VAL A 234 -6.32 -10.33 -14.58
N LYS A 235 -7.16 -10.48 -15.60
CA LYS A 235 -7.76 -9.36 -16.33
C LYS A 235 -8.93 -8.73 -15.57
N LYS A 236 -9.46 -9.44 -14.57
CA LYS A 236 -10.56 -8.99 -13.72
C LYS A 236 -10.06 -8.59 -12.35
N GLY A 237 -10.73 -7.62 -11.77
CA GLY A 237 -10.40 -7.13 -10.44
C GLY A 237 -11.59 -6.54 -9.72
N TYR A 238 -11.30 -6.10 -8.51
CA TYR A 238 -12.23 -5.48 -7.60
C TYR A 238 -11.86 -4.03 -7.36
N GLY A 239 -12.86 -3.22 -7.06
CA GLY A 239 -12.69 -1.87 -6.60
C GLY A 239 -13.50 -1.57 -5.33
N LEU A 240 -12.95 -0.66 -4.53
CA LEU A 240 -13.61 -0.04 -3.38
C LEU A 240 -14.28 1.25 -3.87
N TYR A 241 -15.54 1.50 -3.49
CA TYR A 241 -16.20 2.76 -3.84
C TYR A 241 -15.47 3.94 -3.19
N ILE A 242 -15.35 5.05 -3.93
CA ILE A 242 -14.58 6.21 -3.46
C ILE A 242 -15.19 6.82 -2.20
N GLN A 243 -16.52 6.76 -2.07
CA GLN A 243 -17.26 7.25 -0.91
C GLN A 243 -16.75 6.64 0.41
N TRP A 244 -16.37 5.36 0.37
CA TRP A 244 -15.83 4.67 1.53
C TRP A 244 -14.42 5.13 1.89
N MET A 245 -13.57 5.37 0.89
CA MET A 245 -12.24 5.93 1.15
C MET A 245 -12.33 7.33 1.76
N LEU A 246 -13.24 8.18 1.25
CA LEU A 246 -13.47 9.53 1.78
C LEU A 246 -14.03 9.52 3.21
N GLN A 247 -14.83 8.52 3.58
CA GLN A 247 -15.32 8.38 4.94
C GLN A 247 -14.18 8.05 5.92
N GLU A 248 -13.20 7.24 5.49
CA GLU A 248 -12.04 6.86 6.30
C GLU A 248 -10.94 7.92 6.37
N MET A 249 -10.96 8.91 5.46
CA MET A 249 -10.09 10.11 5.49
C MET A 249 -10.47 11.13 6.56
N LYS A 250 -11.67 11.03 7.14
CA LYS A 250 -12.19 11.97 8.14
C LYS A 250 -11.76 11.64 9.56
#